data_AF-A0A2M8XUR1-F1
#
_entry.id   AF-A0A2M8XUR1-F1
#
_cell.length_a   1.000
_cell.length_b   1.000
_cell.length_c   1.000
_cell.angle_alpha   90.00
_cell.angle_beta   90.00
_cell.angle_gamma   90.00
#
_symmetry.space_group_name_H-M   'P 1'
#
loop_
_entity.id
_entity.type
_entity.pdbx_description
1 polymer ?
#
loop_
_entity_poly.entity_id
_entity_poly.type
_entity_poly.pdbx_seq_one_letter_code
_entity_poly.pdbx_strand_id
1 'polypeptide(L)'
;MKNNKNFKKEKILVKSVEQAKTALHMLLQNSKKNLENGISELLDKLKNPILDLLLDRYPDLLQEYDLEELLSGDLEIIDSETQDVKTAGLLSCLQLLIHFCYELKENPNPNDKRFDSLRYILKSITCSEFVHELLYVVISLVGTDYYQKFQQRIQNLNFDSESAIELESDPELHEHIDLMTWFALVRLFLESVYTYFNSPDKNFKNTTW
;
A
#
# COMPACT_ATOMS: atom_id res chain seq x y z
N MET A 1 10.50 28.37 20.67
CA MET A 1 11.05 27.74 19.43
C MET A 1 9.86 27.39 18.55
N LYS A 2 9.51 28.27 17.60
CA LYS A 2 9.65 28.13 16.13
C LYS A 2 9.01 26.86 15.55
N ASN A 3 7.85 27.09 14.94
CA ASN A 3 7.17 26.42 13.82
C ASN A 3 7.53 24.97 13.52
N ASN A 4 6.53 24.09 13.52
CA ASN A 4 6.50 23.04 12.51
C ASN A 4 5.12 22.88 11.88
N LYS A 5 5.17 22.67 10.57
CA LYS A 5 4.19 22.98 9.55
C LYS A 5 2.82 22.35 9.78
N ASN A 6 1.78 23.09 9.41
CA ASN A 6 0.47 22.55 9.07
C ASN A 6 0.64 21.39 8.07
N PHE A 7 0.67 20.15 8.55
CA PHE A 7 0.30 19.02 7.72
C PHE A 7 -1.14 19.27 7.30
N LYS A 8 -1.36 19.62 6.02
CA LYS A 8 -2.71 19.57 5.43
C LYS A 8 -3.25 18.20 5.80
N LYS A 9 -4.39 18.14 6.52
CA LYS A 9 -5.09 16.89 6.86
C LYS A 9 -5.01 15.97 5.64
N GLU A 10 -4.32 14.83 5.77
CA GLU A 10 -4.32 13.83 4.71
C GLU A 10 -5.77 13.51 4.35
N LYS A 11 -6.08 13.58 3.06
CA LYS A 11 -7.45 13.39 2.57
C LYS A 11 -7.75 11.90 2.61
N ILE A 12 -8.31 11.43 3.72
CA ILE A 12 -8.80 10.05 3.87
C ILE A 12 -9.88 9.79 2.80
N LEU A 13 -9.65 8.77 1.98
CA LEU A 13 -10.54 8.29 0.92
C LEU A 13 -11.65 7.43 1.49
N VAL A 14 -11.31 6.53 2.43
CA VAL A 14 -12.25 5.55 3.01
C VAL A 14 -12.65 5.98 4.42
N LYS A 15 -13.91 6.38 4.61
CA LYS A 15 -14.38 7.01 5.85
C LYS A 15 -15.26 6.10 6.71
N SER A 16 -15.67 4.95 6.18
CA SER A 16 -16.55 4.03 6.89
C SER A 16 -16.24 2.58 6.56
N VAL A 17 -16.67 1.68 7.45
CA VAL A 17 -16.54 0.23 7.27
C VAL A 17 -17.30 -0.25 6.02
N GLU A 18 -18.45 0.35 5.71
CA GLU A 18 -19.21 -0.01 4.50
C GLU A 18 -18.46 0.39 3.22
N GLN A 19 -17.87 1.59 3.19
CA GLN A 19 -17.02 2.01 2.07
C GLN A 19 -15.81 1.08 1.90
N ALA A 20 -15.17 0.71 3.02
CA ALA A 20 -14.05 -0.22 3.02
C ALA A 20 -14.46 -1.59 2.47
N LYS A 21 -15.63 -2.11 2.89
CA LYS A 21 -16.17 -3.38 2.42
C LYS A 21 -16.41 -3.36 0.90
N THR A 22 -17.06 -2.31 0.39
CA THR A 22 -17.29 -2.14 -1.05
C THR A 22 -15.98 -2.08 -1.82
N ALA A 23 -15.02 -1.27 -1.37
CA ALA A 23 -13.74 -1.11 -2.04
C ALA A 23 -12.94 -2.43 -2.05
N LEU A 24 -12.83 -3.13 -0.92
CA LEU A 24 -12.18 -4.45 -0.85
C LEU A 24 -12.87 -5.47 -1.75
N HIS A 25 -14.20 -5.48 -1.80
CA HIS A 25 -14.93 -6.37 -2.69
C HIS A 25 -14.53 -6.16 -4.15
N MET A 26 -14.56 -4.91 -4.63
CA MET A 26 -14.21 -4.55 -6.00
C MET A 26 -12.73 -4.86 -6.32
N LEU A 27 -11.82 -4.43 -5.44
CA LEU A 27 -10.37 -4.59 -5.64
C LEU A 27 -9.97 -6.07 -5.67
N LEU A 28 -10.51 -6.89 -4.78
CA LEU A 28 -10.13 -8.32 -4.69
C LEU A 28 -10.79 -9.19 -5.76
N GLN A 29 -11.91 -8.77 -6.36
CA GLN A 29 -12.54 -9.51 -7.47
C GLN A 29 -11.89 -9.22 -8.82
N ASN A 30 -11.64 -7.94 -9.10
CA ASN A 30 -11.28 -7.51 -10.45
C ASN A 30 -9.83 -7.06 -10.59
N SER A 31 -9.17 -6.75 -9.47
CA SER A 31 -7.89 -6.03 -9.47
C SER A 31 -6.82 -6.68 -8.60
N LYS A 32 -7.07 -7.85 -8.00
CA LYS A 32 -6.08 -8.56 -7.17
C LYS A 32 -4.77 -8.77 -7.95
N LYS A 33 -4.89 -9.31 -9.17
CA LYS A 33 -3.74 -9.51 -10.06
C LYS A 33 -3.05 -8.19 -10.40
N ASN A 34 -3.78 -7.08 -10.53
CA ASN A 34 -3.19 -5.77 -10.79
C ASN A 34 -2.43 -5.24 -9.57
N LEU A 35 -2.96 -5.45 -8.35
CA LEU A 35 -2.27 -5.10 -7.11
C LEU A 35 -0.98 -5.91 -6.95
N GLU A 36 -1.03 -7.22 -7.17
CA GLU A 36 0.13 -8.13 -7.11
C GLU A 36 1.16 -7.80 -8.19
N ASN A 37 0.73 -7.68 -9.45
CA ASN A 37 1.62 -7.37 -10.58
C ASN A 37 2.32 -6.03 -10.40
N GLY A 38 1.63 -5.00 -9.90
CA GLY A 38 2.26 -3.70 -9.73
C GLY A 38 3.33 -3.68 -8.63
N ILE A 39 3.34 -4.63 -7.69
CA ILE A 39 4.48 -4.83 -6.78
C ILE A 39 5.70 -5.33 -7.56
N SER A 40 5.52 -6.33 -8.43
CA SER A 40 6.60 -6.82 -9.29
C SER A 40 7.11 -5.74 -10.25
N GLU A 41 6.20 -4.99 -10.88
CA GLU A 41 6.58 -3.88 -11.76
C GLU A 41 7.32 -2.76 -11.02
N LEU A 42 6.94 -2.49 -9.76
CA LEU A 42 7.65 -1.53 -8.92
C LEU A 42 9.07 -2.01 -8.63
N LEU A 43 9.25 -3.28 -8.25
CA LEU A 43 10.57 -3.89 -8.02
C LEU A 43 11.44 -3.83 -9.29
N ASP A 44 10.88 -4.19 -10.44
CA ASP A 44 11.56 -4.13 -11.73
C ASP A 44 12.01 -2.71 -12.11
N LYS A 45 11.22 -1.68 -11.72
CA LYS A 45 11.57 -0.27 -11.94
C LYS A 45 12.62 0.24 -10.95
N LEU A 46 12.60 -0.23 -9.70
CA LEU A 46 13.62 0.12 -8.69
C LEU A 46 15.00 -0.39 -9.08
N LYS A 47 15.09 -1.54 -9.77
CA LYS A 47 16.35 -2.15 -10.22
C LYS A 47 17.39 -2.27 -9.10
N ASN A 48 16.93 -2.49 -7.86
CA ASN A 48 17.79 -2.66 -6.71
C ASN A 48 17.89 -4.15 -6.34
N PRO A 49 19.02 -4.82 -6.65
CA PRO A 49 19.18 -6.25 -6.36
C PRO A 49 19.22 -6.56 -4.86
N ILE A 50 19.47 -5.58 -3.99
CA ILE A 50 19.42 -5.76 -2.54
C ILE A 50 17.98 -6.03 -2.08
N LEU A 51 16.98 -5.43 -2.75
CA LEU A 51 15.58 -5.67 -2.40
C LEU A 51 15.16 -7.13 -2.62
N ASP A 52 15.59 -7.75 -3.72
CA ASP A 52 15.29 -9.16 -3.98
C ASP A 52 15.88 -10.07 -2.87
N LEU A 53 17.12 -9.80 -2.47
CA LEU A 53 17.80 -10.53 -1.39
C LEU A 53 17.10 -10.34 -0.04
N LEU A 54 16.66 -9.12 0.26
CA LEU A 54 15.94 -8.82 1.50
C LEU A 54 14.55 -9.46 1.53
N LEU A 55 13.83 -9.45 0.40
CA LEU A 55 12.52 -10.08 0.28
C LEU A 55 12.59 -11.60 0.45
N ASP A 56 13.59 -12.24 -0.17
CA ASP A 56 13.83 -13.69 -0.02
C ASP A 56 14.16 -14.08 1.43
N ARG A 57 14.89 -13.21 2.14
CA ARG A 57 15.30 -13.42 3.54
C ARG A 57 14.29 -12.89 4.55
N TYR A 58 13.21 -12.25 4.12
CA TYR A 58 12.26 -11.60 5.03
C TYR A 58 11.65 -12.55 6.09
N PRO A 59 11.35 -13.84 5.78
CA PRO A 59 10.92 -14.80 6.79
C PRO A 59 11.94 -15.06 7.90
N ASP A 60 13.24 -14.97 7.59
CA ASP A 60 14.32 -15.10 8.57
C ASP A 60 14.47 -13.81 9.36
N LEU A 61 14.39 -12.64 8.70
CA LEU A 61 14.42 -11.33 9.35
C LEU A 61 13.29 -11.17 10.38
N LEU A 62 12.10 -11.68 10.10
CA LEU A 62 10.97 -11.69 11.05
C LEU A 62 11.17 -12.64 12.25
N GLN A 63 12.14 -13.54 12.21
CA GLN A 63 12.53 -14.35 13.38
C GLN A 63 13.57 -13.63 14.25
N GLU A 64 14.34 -12.72 13.65
CA GLU A 64 15.43 -12.00 14.30
C GLU A 64 14.99 -10.64 14.87
N TYR A 65 14.03 -9.98 14.21
CA TYR A 65 13.60 -8.62 14.51
C TYR A 65 12.08 -8.50 14.58
N ASP A 66 11.58 -7.55 15.38
CA ASP A 66 10.17 -7.21 15.36
C ASP A 66 9.79 -6.49 14.06
N LEU A 67 8.54 -6.65 13.62
CA LEU A 67 8.09 -6.03 12.36
C LEU A 67 8.12 -4.50 12.44
N GLU A 68 7.88 -3.93 13.62
CA GLU A 68 7.99 -2.48 13.87
C GLU A 68 9.43 -1.99 13.64
N GLU A 69 10.43 -2.77 14.03
CA GLU A 69 11.84 -2.43 13.83
C GLU A 69 12.21 -2.48 12.35
N LEU A 70 11.79 -3.53 11.63
CA LEU A 70 12.00 -3.67 10.18
C LEU A 70 11.36 -2.53 9.38
N LEU A 71 10.26 -1.96 9.88
CA LEU A 71 9.53 -0.87 9.24
C LEU A 71 9.95 0.54 9.71
N SER A 72 10.86 0.64 10.69
CA SER A 72 11.25 1.94 11.27
C SER A 72 12.02 2.83 10.28
N GLY A 73 12.91 2.23 9.48
CA GLY A 73 13.90 2.96 8.67
C GLY A 73 15.20 3.28 9.41
N ASP A 74 15.34 2.79 10.64
CA ASP A 74 16.54 2.98 11.47
C ASP A 74 17.33 1.67 11.68
N LEU A 75 16.79 0.53 11.26
CA LEU A 75 17.43 -0.77 11.42
C LEU A 75 18.58 -0.96 10.42
N GLU A 76 19.79 -1.12 10.95
CA GLU A 76 20.98 -1.43 10.16
C GLU A 76 21.12 -2.94 9.97
N ILE A 77 21.05 -3.40 8.72
CA ILE A 77 21.37 -4.77 8.30
C ILE A 77 22.62 -4.71 7.43
N ILE A 78 23.57 -5.61 7.69
CA ILE A 78 24.85 -5.69 6.96
C ILE A 78 24.59 -5.75 5.45
N ASP A 79 25.37 -4.98 4.70
CA ASP A 79 25.31 -4.87 3.23
C ASP A 79 23.96 -4.36 2.67
N SER A 80 23.18 -3.62 3.45
CA SER A 80 21.96 -2.97 2.99
C SER A 80 21.81 -1.55 3.55
N GLU A 81 21.18 -0.67 2.79
CA GLU A 81 20.76 0.64 3.28
C GLU A 81 19.49 0.50 4.12
N THR A 82 19.33 1.32 5.16
CA THR A 82 18.15 1.24 6.04
C THR A 82 16.84 1.47 5.28
N GLN A 83 16.88 2.30 4.23
CA GLN A 83 15.74 2.52 3.34
C GLN A 83 15.39 1.29 2.51
N ASP A 84 16.37 0.46 2.12
CA ASP A 84 16.13 -0.78 1.40
C ASP A 84 15.43 -1.80 2.30
N VAL A 85 15.87 -1.91 3.57
CA VAL A 85 15.22 -2.75 4.58
C VAL A 85 13.76 -2.33 4.77
N LYS A 86 13.52 -1.03 4.97
CA LYS A 86 12.16 -0.48 5.14
C LYS A 86 11.31 -0.73 3.89
N THR A 87 11.86 -0.53 2.70
CA THR A 87 11.16 -0.74 1.43
C THR A 87 10.80 -2.21 1.24
N ALA A 88 11.73 -3.14 1.47
CA ALA A 88 11.46 -4.57 1.43
C ALA A 88 10.35 -4.95 2.41
N GLY A 89 10.40 -4.43 3.65
CA GLY A 89 9.38 -4.69 4.65
C GLY A 89 7.99 -4.18 4.27
N LEU A 90 7.90 -2.97 3.71
CA LEU A 90 6.64 -2.42 3.22
C LEU A 90 6.03 -3.28 2.10
N LEU A 91 6.85 -3.73 1.15
CA LEU A 91 6.40 -4.56 0.04
C LEU A 91 5.99 -5.97 0.50
N SER A 92 6.75 -6.58 1.41
CA SER A 92 6.36 -7.85 2.04
C SER A 92 5.04 -7.74 2.80
N CYS A 93 4.85 -6.67 3.59
CA CYS A 93 3.60 -6.40 4.27
C CYS A 93 2.44 -6.22 3.28
N LEU A 94 2.65 -5.48 2.20
CA LEU A 94 1.61 -5.25 1.19
C LEU A 94 1.20 -6.56 0.51
N GLN A 95 2.16 -7.40 0.11
CA GLN A 95 1.91 -8.73 -0.46
C GLN A 95 1.10 -9.62 0.49
N LEU A 96 1.50 -9.68 1.77
CA LEU A 96 0.81 -10.47 2.78
C LEU A 96 -0.61 -9.95 3.04
N LEU A 97 -0.81 -8.63 3.12
CA LEU A 97 -2.14 -8.03 3.27
C LEU A 97 -3.04 -8.38 2.09
N ILE A 98 -2.56 -8.29 0.85
CA ILE A 98 -3.33 -8.68 -0.35
C ILE A 98 -3.69 -10.18 -0.27
N HIS A 99 -2.72 -11.03 0.04
CA HIS A 99 -2.91 -12.47 0.14
C HIS A 99 -3.95 -12.83 1.21
N PHE A 100 -3.79 -12.35 2.44
CA PHE A 100 -4.73 -12.63 3.53
C PHE A 100 -6.12 -12.08 3.26
N CYS A 101 -6.25 -10.87 2.72
CA CYS A 101 -7.57 -10.30 2.40
C CYS A 101 -8.29 -11.12 1.32
N TYR A 102 -7.58 -11.59 0.31
CA TYR A 102 -8.16 -12.45 -0.73
C TYR A 102 -8.64 -13.78 -0.14
N GLU A 103 -7.78 -14.45 0.62
CA GLU A 103 -8.09 -15.72 1.25
C GLU A 103 -9.27 -15.65 2.23
N LEU A 104 -9.33 -14.58 3.05
CA LEU A 104 -10.44 -14.37 3.99
C LEU A 104 -11.76 -14.05 3.28
N LYS A 105 -11.70 -13.48 2.07
CA LYS A 105 -12.87 -13.27 1.22
C LYS A 105 -13.38 -14.59 0.64
N GLU A 106 -12.48 -15.44 0.13
CA GLU A 106 -12.85 -16.74 -0.46
C GLU A 106 -13.29 -17.76 0.60
N ASN A 107 -12.68 -17.74 1.80
CA ASN A 107 -13.01 -18.61 2.91
C ASN A 107 -13.15 -17.84 4.22
N PRO A 108 -14.32 -17.23 4.48
CA PRO A 108 -14.54 -16.42 5.67
C PRO A 108 -14.71 -17.32 6.90
N ASN A 109 -13.59 -17.69 7.53
CA ASN A 109 -13.58 -18.38 8.82
C ASN A 109 -13.16 -17.38 9.92
N PRO A 110 -14.02 -17.06 10.90
CA PRO A 110 -13.70 -16.07 11.93
C PRO A 110 -12.66 -16.54 12.95
N ASN A 111 -12.33 -17.83 12.98
CA ASN A 111 -11.25 -18.39 13.80
C ASN A 111 -9.94 -18.58 13.01
N ASP A 112 -9.87 -18.00 11.81
CA ASP A 112 -8.71 -18.10 10.97
C ASP A 112 -7.54 -17.30 11.54
N LYS A 113 -6.41 -17.96 11.75
CA LYS A 113 -5.18 -17.35 12.28
C LYS A 113 -4.66 -16.20 11.40
N ARG A 114 -5.07 -16.14 10.12
CA ARG A 114 -4.76 -15.02 9.23
C ARG A 114 -5.30 -13.68 9.74
N PHE A 115 -6.37 -13.67 10.54
CA PHE A 115 -6.82 -12.44 11.22
C PHE A 115 -5.78 -11.91 12.21
N ASP A 116 -5.10 -12.80 12.95
CA ASP A 116 -4.07 -12.40 13.90
C ASP A 116 -2.83 -11.87 13.18
N SER A 117 -2.39 -12.53 12.11
CA SER A 117 -1.29 -12.06 11.26
C SER A 117 -1.60 -10.71 10.60
N LEU A 118 -2.83 -10.53 10.11
CA LEU A 118 -3.26 -9.26 9.53
C LEU A 118 -3.26 -8.15 10.59
N ARG A 119 -3.83 -8.42 11.78
CA ARG A 119 -3.83 -7.45 12.90
C ARG A 119 -2.44 -7.12 13.40
N TYR A 120 -1.51 -8.08 13.35
CA TYR A 120 -0.11 -7.84 13.69
C TYR A 120 0.47 -6.79 12.73
N ILE A 121 0.37 -7.00 11.41
CA ILE A 121 0.82 -6.02 10.41
C ILE A 121 0.17 -4.64 10.60
N LEU A 122 -1.15 -4.59 10.80
CA LEU A 122 -1.89 -3.32 10.96
C LEU A 122 -1.56 -2.56 12.26
N LYS A 123 -0.93 -3.22 13.24
CA LYS A 123 -0.45 -2.58 14.47
C LYS A 123 0.98 -2.11 14.33
N SER A 124 1.80 -2.81 13.55
CA SER A 124 3.22 -2.53 13.39
C SER A 124 3.52 -1.29 12.54
N ILE A 125 2.56 -0.80 11.76
CA ILE A 125 2.69 0.46 11.01
C ILE A 125 1.33 1.14 10.91
N THR A 126 1.31 2.46 10.96
CA THR A 126 0.04 3.18 10.78
C THR A 126 -0.34 3.26 9.29
N CYS A 127 -1.64 3.36 8.98
CA CYS A 127 -2.08 3.49 7.58
C CYS A 127 -1.45 4.72 6.87
N SER A 128 -1.35 5.84 7.59
CA SER A 128 -0.78 7.09 7.06
C SER A 128 0.70 6.91 6.74
N GLU A 129 1.46 6.33 7.66
CA GLU A 129 2.87 6.04 7.47
C GLU A 129 3.12 5.05 6.33
N PHE A 130 2.35 3.95 6.26
CA PHE A 130 2.47 2.99 5.15
C PHE A 130 2.24 3.68 3.79
N VAL A 131 1.15 4.45 3.67
CA VAL A 131 0.85 5.17 2.43
C VAL A 131 1.93 6.21 2.11
N HIS A 132 2.46 6.91 3.12
CA HIS A 132 3.48 7.93 2.95
C HIS A 132 4.81 7.32 2.46
N GLU A 133 5.26 6.26 3.09
CA GLU A 133 6.52 5.59 2.77
C GLU A 133 6.45 4.93 1.39
N LEU A 134 5.32 4.30 1.06
CA LEU A 134 5.12 3.78 -0.30
C LEU A 134 5.09 4.91 -1.34
N LEU A 135 4.47 6.04 -1.02
CA LEU A 135 4.50 7.21 -1.89
C LEU A 135 5.91 7.73 -2.09
N TYR A 136 6.74 7.74 -1.04
CA TYR A 136 8.13 8.15 -1.13
C TYR A 136 8.91 7.28 -2.12
N VAL A 137 8.75 5.96 -2.06
CA VAL A 137 9.34 5.01 -3.02
C VAL A 137 8.86 5.32 -4.44
N VAL A 138 7.55 5.52 -4.65
CA VAL A 138 7.01 5.86 -5.98
C VAL A 138 7.56 7.20 -6.50
N ILE A 139 7.64 8.23 -5.65
CA ILE A 139 8.17 9.55 -6.02
C ILE A 139 9.65 9.47 -6.37
N SER A 140 10.44 8.63 -5.69
CA SER A 140 11.85 8.45 -6.05
C SER A 140 12.06 7.88 -7.46
N LEU A 141 11.06 7.16 -8.00
CA LEU A 141 11.09 6.62 -9.35
C LEU A 141 10.59 7.62 -10.39
N VAL A 142 9.41 8.21 -10.16
CA VAL A 142 8.77 9.06 -11.16
C VAL A 142 9.30 10.50 -11.14
N GLY A 143 9.93 10.91 -10.04
CA GLY A 143 10.39 12.26 -9.81
C GLY A 143 9.30 13.20 -9.29
N THR A 144 9.72 14.20 -8.51
CA THR A 144 8.80 15.16 -7.88
C THR A 144 8.04 16.01 -8.90
N ASP A 145 8.68 16.37 -10.01
CA ASP A 145 8.11 17.23 -11.04
C ASP A 145 6.97 16.53 -11.78
N TYR A 146 7.19 15.26 -12.14
CA TYR A 146 6.16 14.40 -12.71
C TYR A 146 4.98 14.26 -11.73
N TYR A 147 5.25 13.95 -10.46
CA TYR A 147 4.20 13.76 -9.46
C TYR A 147 3.33 15.01 -9.29
N GLN A 148 3.94 16.20 -9.28
CA GLN A 148 3.20 17.46 -9.19
C GLN A 148 2.30 17.69 -10.41
N LYS A 149 2.79 17.44 -11.62
CA LYS A 149 1.99 17.54 -12.85
C LYS A 149 0.81 16.58 -12.83
N PHE A 150 1.05 15.32 -12.46
CA PHE A 150 0.00 14.31 -12.31
C PHE A 150 -1.08 14.75 -11.32
N GLN A 151 -0.69 15.24 -10.14
CA GLN A 151 -1.64 15.76 -9.16
C GLN A 151 -2.48 16.93 -9.69
N GLN A 152 -1.86 17.88 -10.41
CA GLN A 152 -2.57 19.00 -11.02
C GLN A 152 -3.56 18.53 -12.09
N ARG A 153 -3.21 17.52 -12.89
CA ARG A 153 -4.08 16.98 -13.92
C ARG A 153 -5.31 16.32 -13.32
N ILE A 154 -5.12 15.41 -12.35
CA ILE A 154 -6.23 14.69 -11.71
C ILE A 154 -7.17 15.60 -10.92
N GLN A 155 -6.64 16.68 -10.30
CA GLN A 155 -7.48 17.63 -9.57
C GLN A 155 -8.54 18.30 -10.45
N ASN A 156 -8.31 18.37 -11.76
CA ASN A 156 -9.18 19.05 -12.72
C ASN A 156 -10.06 18.10 -13.54
N LEU A 157 -9.99 16.78 -13.31
CA LEU A 157 -10.78 15.80 -14.05
C LEU A 157 -12.21 15.68 -13.54
N ASN A 158 -13.14 15.42 -14.46
CA ASN A 158 -14.55 15.17 -14.13
C ASN A 158 -14.86 13.70 -13.84
N PHE A 159 -13.83 12.83 -13.73
CA PHE A 159 -13.93 11.39 -13.46
C PHE A 159 -14.98 10.64 -14.32
N ASP A 160 -15.17 11.12 -15.55
CA ASP A 160 -15.91 10.44 -16.60
C ASP A 160 -14.96 9.65 -17.52
N SER A 161 -15.51 8.88 -18.46
CA SER A 161 -14.72 8.06 -19.37
C SER A 161 -13.85 8.90 -20.31
N GLU A 162 -14.28 10.09 -20.70
CA GLU A 162 -13.51 10.98 -21.57
C GLU A 162 -12.27 11.52 -20.83
N SER A 163 -12.45 11.96 -19.59
CA SER A 163 -11.38 12.38 -18.68
C SER A 163 -10.35 11.28 -18.45
N ALA A 164 -10.79 10.02 -18.35
CA ALA A 164 -9.88 8.88 -18.20
C ALA A 164 -9.02 8.66 -19.45
N ILE A 165 -9.63 8.71 -20.64
CA ILE A 165 -8.93 8.58 -21.92
C ILE A 165 -7.94 9.75 -22.12
N GLU A 166 -8.34 10.97 -21.77
CA GLU A 166 -7.46 12.14 -21.84
C GLU A 166 -6.23 11.98 -20.94
N LEU A 167 -6.39 11.38 -19.75
CA LEU A 167 -5.29 11.16 -18.83
C LEU A 167 -4.33 10.07 -19.33
N GLU A 168 -4.85 8.97 -19.88
CA GLU A 168 -4.04 7.88 -20.43
C GLU A 168 -3.27 8.27 -21.70
N SER A 169 -3.84 9.20 -22.48
CA SER A 169 -3.24 9.73 -23.71
C SER A 169 -2.40 10.98 -23.51
N ASP A 170 -2.29 11.50 -22.28
CA ASP A 170 -1.46 12.66 -21.97
C ASP A 170 0.02 12.30 -22.14
N PRO A 171 0.73 12.90 -23.13
CA PRO A 171 2.10 12.49 -23.47
C PRO A 171 3.10 12.79 -22.35
N GLU A 172 2.79 13.74 -21.44
CA GLU A 172 3.66 14.03 -20.30
C GLU A 172 3.46 13.04 -19.14
N LEU A 173 2.29 12.39 -19.06
CA LEU A 173 1.96 11.44 -18.00
C LEU A 173 2.10 9.98 -18.45
N HIS A 174 2.09 9.72 -19.75
CA HIS A 174 2.08 8.37 -20.28
C HIS A 174 3.21 7.46 -19.73
N GLU A 175 4.39 8.03 -19.44
CA GLU A 175 5.56 7.25 -19.00
C GLU A 175 5.37 6.53 -17.65
N HIS A 176 4.63 7.13 -16.72
CA HIS A 176 4.46 6.58 -15.36
C HIS A 176 2.99 6.50 -14.93
N ILE A 177 2.04 6.65 -15.85
CA ILE A 177 0.61 6.65 -15.54
C ILE A 177 0.17 5.35 -14.87
N ASP A 178 0.70 4.22 -15.33
CA ASP A 178 0.38 2.90 -14.77
C ASP A 178 0.84 2.78 -13.32
N LEU A 179 2.07 3.21 -13.02
CA LEU A 179 2.62 3.17 -11.66
C LEU A 179 1.82 4.09 -10.72
N MET A 180 1.44 5.28 -11.19
CA MET A 180 0.62 6.20 -10.41
C MET A 180 -0.79 5.67 -10.16
N THR A 181 -1.39 5.02 -11.15
CA THR A 181 -2.71 4.39 -11.05
C THR A 181 -2.65 3.21 -10.08
N TRP A 182 -1.63 2.37 -10.18
CA TRP A 182 -1.39 1.29 -9.22
C TRP A 182 -1.23 1.84 -7.80
N PHE A 183 -0.42 2.89 -7.59
CA PHE A 183 -0.28 3.50 -6.27
C PHE A 183 -1.62 4.01 -5.72
N ALA A 184 -2.48 4.61 -6.56
CA ALA A 184 -3.81 5.05 -6.14
C ALA A 184 -4.70 3.87 -5.72
N LEU A 185 -4.63 2.74 -6.43
CA LEU A 185 -5.34 1.50 -6.08
C LEU A 185 -4.82 0.90 -4.77
N VAL A 186 -3.49 0.84 -4.58
CA VAL A 186 -2.88 0.35 -3.34
C VAL A 186 -3.26 1.24 -2.16
N ARG A 187 -3.26 2.56 -2.34
CA ARG A 187 -3.71 3.48 -1.29
C ARG A 187 -5.17 3.21 -0.90
N LEU A 188 -6.07 3.07 -1.89
CA LEU A 188 -7.47 2.73 -1.62
C LEU A 188 -7.58 1.38 -0.91
N PHE A 189 -6.79 0.39 -1.33
CA PHE A 189 -6.69 -0.92 -0.69
C PHE A 189 -6.28 -0.80 0.77
N LEU A 190 -5.14 -0.16 1.06
CA LEU A 190 -4.62 0.03 2.42
C LEU A 190 -5.63 0.75 3.31
N GLU A 191 -6.14 1.91 2.90
CA GLU A 191 -7.14 2.64 3.69
C GLU A 191 -8.39 1.79 3.97
N SER A 192 -8.79 0.93 3.03
CA SER A 192 -9.91 0.00 3.21
C SER A 192 -9.58 -1.12 4.20
N VAL A 193 -8.41 -1.76 4.10
CA VAL A 193 -7.97 -2.79 5.03
C VAL A 193 -7.90 -2.22 6.45
N TYR A 194 -7.21 -1.10 6.64
CA TYR A 194 -7.08 -0.47 7.95
C TYR A 194 -8.45 -0.09 8.53
N THR A 195 -9.34 0.48 7.72
CA THR A 195 -10.69 0.85 8.18
C THR A 195 -11.54 -0.38 8.54
N TYR A 196 -11.47 -1.45 7.74
CA TYR A 196 -12.31 -2.64 7.93
C TYR A 196 -11.87 -3.48 9.14
N PHE A 197 -10.56 -3.68 9.31
CA PHE A 197 -10.02 -4.64 10.28
C PHE A 197 -9.59 -4.03 11.61
N ASN A 198 -9.29 -2.72 11.68
CA ASN A 198 -9.02 -2.05 12.96
C ASN A 198 -10.29 -1.54 13.66
N SER A 199 -11.49 -1.81 13.12
CA SER A 199 -12.74 -1.42 13.78
C SER A 199 -12.99 -2.29 15.02
N PRO A 200 -13.06 -1.69 16.24
CA PRO A 200 -13.22 -2.44 17.49
C PRO A 200 -14.60 -3.12 17.63
N ASP A 201 -15.58 -2.72 16.81
CA ASP A 201 -16.96 -3.21 16.91
C ASP A 201 -17.20 -4.59 16.28
N LYS A 202 -16.19 -5.20 15.65
CA LYS A 202 -16.32 -6.53 15.05
C LYS A 202 -15.83 -7.63 15.99
N ASN A 203 -16.77 -8.18 16.76
CA ASN A 203 -16.77 -9.61 17.00
C ASN A 203 -16.96 -10.29 15.64
N PHE A 204 -15.86 -10.65 14.97
CA PHE A 204 -15.88 -11.36 13.68
C PHE A 204 -16.64 -12.69 13.71
N LYS A 205 -17.14 -13.12 14.88
CA LYS A 205 -17.82 -14.39 15.15
C LYS A 205 -18.94 -14.79 14.18
N ASN A 206 -19.54 -13.91 13.37
CA ASN A 206 -20.65 -14.28 12.49
C ASN A 206 -20.78 -13.46 11.18
N THR A 207 -19.79 -12.67 10.78
CA THR A 207 -19.92 -11.88 9.54
C THR A 207 -19.22 -12.55 8.37
N THR A 208 -20.01 -13.13 7.47
CA THR A 208 -19.60 -13.38 6.09
C THR A 208 -19.13 -12.06 5.47
N TRP A 209 -17.96 -12.11 4.84
CA TRP A 209 -17.48 -11.05 3.96
C TRP A 209 -18.50 -10.76 2.86
#